data_AF-A0A959A4E8-F1
#
_entry.id   AF-A0A959A4E8-F1
#
_cell.length_a   1.000
_cell.length_b   1.000
_cell.length_c   1.000
_cell.angle_alpha   90.00
_cell.angle_beta   90.00
_cell.angle_gamma   90.00
#
_symmetry.space_group_name_H-M   'P 1'
#
loop_
_entity.id
_entity.type
_entity.pdbx_description
1 polymer ?
#
loop_
_entity_poly.entity_id
_entity_poly.type
_entity_poly.pdbx_seq_one_letter_code
_entity_poly.pdbx_strand_id
1 'polypeptide(L)'
;MIAAVAENGVIGKDNDLAWSLPDDMKYFMNTTKGHYIVLGRKNYDSLPPKFRPLPNRTNVVITRQSDLQLEGAHIVNTLEEAFE
;
A
#
# COMPACT_ATOMS: atom_id res chain seq x y z
N MET A 1 -6.58 -8.96 4.73
CA MET A 1 -6.44 -7.51 4.92
C MET A 1 -5.51 -7.27 6.10
N ILE A 2 -4.58 -6.32 6.01
CA ILE A 2 -3.72 -5.88 7.12
C ILE A 2 -3.90 -4.38 7.26
N ALA A 3 -4.25 -3.91 8.45
CA ALA A 3 -4.45 -2.49 8.75
C ALA A 3 -4.19 -2.21 10.24
N ALA A 4 -3.58 -1.06 10.53
CA ALA A 4 -3.57 -0.49 11.87
C ALA A 4 -4.77 0.45 12.01
N VAL A 5 -5.59 0.23 13.04
CA VAL A 5 -6.88 0.91 13.20
C VAL A 5 -6.99 1.40 14.63
N ALA A 6 -7.31 2.68 14.81
CA ALA A 6 -7.62 3.25 16.12
C ALA A 6 -9.02 2.79 16.58
N GLU A 7 -9.31 2.92 17.87
CA GLU A 7 -10.63 2.54 18.43
C GLU A 7 -11.81 3.26 17.76
N ASN A 8 -11.58 4.46 17.23
CA ASN A 8 -12.56 5.24 16.48
C ASN A 8 -12.58 4.96 14.97
N GLY A 9 -11.88 3.92 14.50
CA GLY A 9 -11.83 3.51 13.10
C GLY A 9 -10.85 4.28 12.22
N VAL A 10 -10.08 5.22 12.77
CA VAL A 10 -9.08 5.98 12.01
C VAL A 10 -7.90 5.08 11.63
N ILE A 11 -7.50 5.14 10.36
CA ILE A 11 -6.35 4.39 9.80
C ILE A 11 -5.22 5.30 9.29
N GLY A 12 -5.46 6.60 9.18
CA GLY A 12 -4.52 7.58 8.65
C GLY A 12 -5.08 8.99 8.68
N LYS A 13 -4.20 9.98 8.53
CA LYS A 13 -4.52 11.40 8.50
C LYS A 13 -3.60 12.09 7.49
N ASP A 14 -4.13 13.01 6.69
CA ASP A 14 -3.36 13.82 5.73
C ASP A 14 -2.51 13.01 4.72
N ASN A 15 -3.01 11.85 4.28
CA ASN A 15 -2.30 10.85 3.45
C ASN A 15 -1.04 10.26 4.12
N ASP A 16 -0.98 10.23 5.44
CA ASP A 16 0.06 9.56 6.20
C ASP A 16 -0.56 8.73 7.34
N LEU A 17 0.26 7.93 8.02
CA LEU A 17 -0.12 7.25 9.24
C LEU A 17 -0.45 8.28 10.32
N ALA A 18 -1.54 8.04 11.04
CA ALA A 18 -1.94 8.92 12.15
C ALA A 18 -0.95 8.87 13.34
N TRP A 19 -0.05 7.89 13.36
CA TRP A 19 0.98 7.69 14.37
C TRP A 19 2.23 7.04 13.77
N SER A 20 3.38 7.27 14.39
CA SER A 20 4.61 6.54 14.07
C SER A 20 4.73 5.32 14.99
N LEU A 21 4.40 4.14 14.49
CA LEU A 21 4.58 2.85 15.17
C LEU A 21 5.58 1.98 14.40
N PRO A 22 6.89 2.04 14.74
CA PRO A 22 7.92 1.28 14.05
C PRO A 22 7.71 -0.24 14.08
N ASP A 23 7.15 -0.77 15.18
CA ASP A 23 6.94 -2.21 15.32
C ASP A 23 5.77 -2.71 14.48
N ASP A 24 4.74 -1.88 14.28
CA ASP A 24 3.64 -2.18 13.36
C ASP A 24 4.13 -2.21 11.90
N MET A 25 5.00 -1.27 11.53
CA MET A 25 5.65 -1.27 10.21
C MET A 25 6.53 -2.50 10.01
N LYS A 26 7.30 -2.92 11.02
CA LYS A 26 8.09 -4.17 10.96
C LYS A 26 7.18 -5.39 10.79
N TYR A 27 6.08 -5.44 11.54
CA TYR A 27 5.10 -6.51 11.43
C TYR A 27 4.52 -6.57 10.02
N PHE A 28 4.04 -5.43 9.48
CA PHE A 28 3.56 -5.34 8.11
C PHE A 28 4.62 -5.80 7.10
N MET A 29 5.85 -5.34 7.24
CA MET A 29 6.95 -5.67 6.34
C MET A 29 7.29 -7.15 6.34
N ASN A 30 7.25 -7.80 7.50
CA ASN A 30 7.54 -9.22 7.65
C ASN A 30 6.38 -10.08 7.14
N THR A 31 5.15 -9.74 7.54
CA THR A 31 3.95 -10.51 7.19
C THR A 31 3.62 -10.48 5.70
N THR A 32 3.93 -9.37 5.01
CA THR A 32 3.64 -9.23 3.57
C THR A 32 4.80 -9.65 2.65
N LYS A 33 5.95 -10.04 3.20
CA LYS A 33 7.14 -10.38 2.40
C LYS A 33 6.86 -11.58 1.49
N GLY A 34 7.19 -11.47 0.20
CA GLY A 34 6.99 -12.54 -0.78
C GLY A 34 5.54 -12.70 -1.26
N HIS A 35 4.62 -11.85 -0.81
CA HIS A 35 3.22 -11.86 -1.21
C HIS A 35 2.89 -10.76 -2.21
N TYR A 36 1.71 -10.87 -2.83
CA TYR A 36 1.08 -9.79 -3.57
C TYR A 36 0.50 -8.78 -2.59
N ILE A 37 0.73 -7.50 -2.83
CA ILE A 37 0.16 -6.42 -2.05
C ILE A 37 -0.67 -5.52 -2.97
N VAL A 38 -1.91 -5.28 -2.57
CA VAL A 38 -2.84 -4.43 -3.31
C VAL A 38 -3.06 -3.17 -2.49
N LEU A 39 -2.64 -2.03 -3.03
CA LEU A 39 -2.73 -0.73 -2.38
C LEU A 39 -3.55 0.24 -3.24
N GLY A 40 -4.21 1.20 -2.63
CA GLY A 40 -4.76 2.35 -3.36
C GLY A 40 -3.66 3.34 -3.73
N ARG A 41 -3.84 4.09 -4.83
CA ARG A 41 -2.90 5.13 -5.31
C ARG A 41 -2.35 6.05 -4.21
N LYS A 42 -3.22 6.63 -3.37
CA LYS A 42 -2.79 7.53 -2.29
C LYS A 42 -1.99 6.84 -1.19
N ASN A 43 -2.27 5.57 -0.93
CA ASN A 43 -1.52 4.78 0.06
C ASN A 43 -0.15 4.36 -0.49
N TYR A 44 -0.06 4.03 -1.78
CA TYR A 44 1.22 3.85 -2.44
C TYR A 44 2.07 5.14 -2.38
N ASP A 45 1.44 6.29 -2.61
CA ASP A 45 2.07 7.62 -2.51
C ASP A 45 2.45 8.06 -1.09
N SER A 46 1.94 7.41 -0.05
CA SER A 46 2.35 7.66 1.33
C SER A 46 3.58 6.84 1.74
N LEU A 47 3.94 5.80 0.98
CA LEU A 47 5.12 4.98 1.29
C LEU A 47 6.41 5.81 1.17
N PRO A 48 7.39 5.68 2.08
CA PRO A 48 8.65 6.38 1.94
C PRO A 48 9.32 6.07 0.58
N PRO A 49 9.85 7.07 -0.17
CA PRO A 49 10.41 6.85 -1.51
C PRO A 49 11.47 5.75 -1.57
N LYS A 50 12.27 5.60 -0.50
CA LYS A 50 13.29 4.54 -0.36
C LYS A 50 12.73 3.10 -0.34
N PHE A 51 11.45 2.94 -0.09
CA PHE A 51 10.75 1.65 0.00
C PHE A 51 9.63 1.53 -1.03
N ARG A 52 9.57 2.42 -2.03
CA ARG A 52 8.54 2.45 -3.05
C ARG A 52 9.17 2.10 -4.41
N PRO A 53 8.67 1.08 -5.13
CA PRO A 53 7.75 0.03 -4.67
C PRO A 53 8.37 -0.84 -3.57
N LEU A 54 7.53 -1.53 -2.78
CA LEU A 54 8.01 -2.35 -1.67
C LEU A 54 8.82 -3.54 -2.20
N PRO A 55 10.10 -3.70 -1.81
CA PRO A 55 10.96 -4.72 -2.38
C PRO A 55 10.50 -6.12 -1.98
N ASN A 56 10.83 -7.10 -2.82
CA ASN A 56 10.51 -8.53 -2.66
C ASN A 56 9.01 -8.82 -2.54
N ARG A 57 8.19 -8.03 -3.23
CA ARG A 57 6.72 -8.13 -3.28
C ARG A 57 6.23 -7.75 -4.65
N THR A 58 5.13 -8.38 -5.08
CA THR A 58 4.38 -7.91 -6.25
C THR A 58 3.49 -6.77 -5.80
N ASN A 59 3.82 -5.56 -6.25
CA ASN A 59 3.06 -4.36 -5.91
C ASN A 59 1.94 -4.16 -6.93
N VAL A 60 0.69 -4.11 -6.48
CA VAL A 60 -0.48 -3.80 -7.30
C VAL A 60 -1.09 -2.50 -6.78
N VAL A 61 -1.31 -1.52 -7.65
CA VAL A 61 -1.84 -0.21 -7.31
C VAL A 61 -3.14 0.04 -8.04
N ILE A 62 -4.23 0.18 -7.27
CA ILE A 62 -5.55 0.53 -7.81
C ILE A 62 -5.64 2.05 -7.95
N THR A 63 -5.91 2.52 -9.16
CA THR A 63 -6.05 3.94 -9.47
C THR A 63 -7.10 4.18 -10.55
N ARG A 64 -7.82 5.31 -10.45
CA ARG A 64 -8.73 5.75 -11.52
C ARG A 64 -8.03 6.53 -12.64
N GLN A 65 -6.72 6.75 -12.52
CA GLN A 65 -5.92 7.44 -13.53
C GLN A 65 -5.42 6.40 -14.55
N SER A 66 -6.05 6.31 -15.71
CA SER A 66 -5.75 5.32 -16.75
C SER A 66 -4.32 5.40 -17.28
N ASP A 67 -3.77 6.60 -17.35
CA ASP A 67 -2.48 6.85 -18.02
C ASP A 67 -1.30 6.82 -17.05
N LEU A 68 -1.54 6.48 -15.77
CA LEU A 68 -0.51 6.41 -14.76
C LEU A 68 0.36 5.18 -14.96
N GLN A 69 1.66 5.37 -15.05
CA GLN A 69 2.65 4.30 -15.06
C GLN A 69 3.53 4.41 -13.81
N LEU A 70 3.64 3.31 -13.06
CA LEU A 70 4.50 3.22 -11.88
C LEU A 70 5.49 2.08 -12.11
N GLU A 71 6.77 2.43 -12.23
CA GLU A 71 7.82 1.44 -12.46
C GLU A 71 7.90 0.44 -11.28
N GLY A 72 7.91 -0.85 -11.60
CA GLY A 72 7.95 -1.93 -10.61
C GLY A 72 6.63 -2.15 -9.83
N ALA A 73 5.52 -1.58 -10.28
CA ALA A 73 4.18 -1.88 -9.78
C ALA A 73 3.19 -2.15 -10.92
N HIS A 74 2.26 -3.07 -10.72
CA HIS A 74 1.14 -3.33 -11.60
C HIS A 74 0.05 -2.31 -11.35
N ILE A 75 -0.41 -1.64 -12.39
CA ILE A 75 -1.51 -0.68 -12.31
C ILE A 75 -2.79 -1.35 -12.77
N VAL A 76 -3.84 -1.20 -11.96
CA VAL A 76 -5.19 -1.67 -12.27
C VAL A 76 -6.19 -0.53 -12.01
N ASN A 77 -7.31 -0.53 -12.72
CA ASN A 77 -8.29 0.55 -12.64
C ASN A 77 -9.48 0.23 -11.74
N THR A 78 -9.69 -1.05 -11.43
CA THR A 78 -10.76 -1.53 -10.54
C THR A 78 -10.21 -2.45 -9.46
N LEU A 79 -11.03 -2.75 -8.46
CA LEU A 79 -10.65 -3.69 -7.41
C LEU A 79 -10.69 -5.12 -7.96
N GLU A 80 -11.64 -5.40 -8.84
CA GLU A 80 -11.86 -6.68 -9.48
C GLU A 80 -10.65 -7.09 -10.34
N GLU A 81 -10.12 -6.17 -11.16
CA GLU A 81 -8.88 -6.37 -11.93
C GLU A 81 -7.66 -6.70 -11.06
N ALA A 82 -7.66 -6.33 -9.77
CA ALA A 82 -6.56 -6.64 -8.87
C ALA A 82 -6.52 -8.13 -8.46
N PHE A 83 -7.59 -8.88 -8.71
CA PHE A 83 -7.77 -10.28 -8.31
C PHE A 83 -7.80 -11.26 -9.49
N GLU A 84 -7.71 -10.77 -10.73
CA GLU A 84 -7.58 -11.59 -11.95
C GLU A 84 -6.12 -11.98 -12.22
#